data_AF-A0A1V5UMW5-F1
#
_entry.id   AF-A0A1V5UMW5-F1
#
_cell.length_a   1.000
_cell.length_b   1.000
_cell.length_c   1.000
_cell.angle_alpha   90.00
_cell.angle_beta   90.00
_cell.angle_gamma   90.00
#
_symmetry.space_group_name_H-M   'P 1'
#
loop_
_entity.id
_entity.type
_entity.pdbx_description
1 polymer ?
#
loop_
_entity_poly.entity_id
_entity_poly.type
_entity_poly.pdbx_seq_one_letter_code
_entity_poly.pdbx_strand_id
1 'polypeptide(L)'
;MSDVISNNNSSAAGSGPNLNESGAFAAEGLASNETELSAANAAGETSSAAESTAAQMPDAPPEAERPPAEAGGKMIAIRFKMMGEFYYLYDDGLNLKPREKVIVKISKGKDLAEVAMCDLSPDTKISDPQLKILRRVNDSDLAQQERNAHREKEAFGICLTKIKKLELPMKLLAVKYTFDGSRITFYFKAESKVDFRKLVRELAAVFRTRIELRQIGPRDETELFGGLGVCGRRVCCNYWCCRAKPVINIDAPKTPFANIQGMTNKALGLCSRPLCCLRYEGDAEPCCKITVPAVNSKISIDEQNGVLKLVDEKANQVSIQIDGEDVELNMSYEDFLLKITEGKAKKI
;
A
#
# COMPACT_ATOMS: atom_id res chain seq x y z
N MET A 1 59.45 12.43 3.27
CA MET A 1 59.74 12.22 1.84
C MET A 1 58.47 12.57 1.10
N SER A 2 58.57 13.42 0.07
CA SER A 2 57.43 14.03 -0.61
C SER A 2 56.95 13.19 -1.79
N ASP A 3 55.82 13.60 -2.36
CA ASP A 3 55.14 12.98 -3.49
C ASP A 3 56.00 12.86 -4.76
N VAL A 4 55.71 11.83 -5.57
CA VAL A 4 55.35 11.92 -7.01
C VAL A 4 55.09 10.49 -7.51
N ILE A 5 53.91 10.23 -8.05
CA ILE A 5 53.63 9.08 -8.91
C ILE A 5 53.05 9.63 -10.22
N SER A 6 53.77 9.40 -11.32
CA SER A 6 53.43 9.94 -12.63
C SER A 6 52.34 9.12 -13.32
N ASN A 7 51.31 9.79 -13.84
CA ASN A 7 50.42 9.20 -14.84
C ASN A 7 51.19 8.90 -16.13
N ASN A 8 50.77 7.86 -16.86
CA ASN A 8 51.14 7.70 -18.26
C ASN A 8 50.01 7.06 -19.06
N ASN A 9 49.79 7.55 -20.28
CA ASN A 9 48.65 7.17 -21.14
C ASN A 9 48.89 5.87 -21.91
N SER A 10 47.80 5.22 -22.36
CA SER A 10 47.63 4.82 -23.77
C SER A 10 46.21 4.32 -24.05
N SER A 11 45.78 4.39 -25.31
CA SER A 11 44.39 4.17 -25.73
C SER A 11 44.28 3.51 -27.11
N ALA A 12 43.50 2.44 -27.22
CA ALA A 12 42.90 1.92 -28.46
C ALA A 12 41.63 1.13 -28.07
N ALA A 13 40.43 1.18 -28.70
CA ALA A 13 39.93 1.58 -30.03
C ALA A 13 39.55 0.37 -30.91
N GLY A 14 38.30 0.38 -31.42
CA GLY A 14 37.68 -0.69 -32.21
C GLY A 14 36.89 -1.72 -31.37
N SER A 15 35.75 -2.27 -31.81
CA SER A 15 34.90 -1.92 -32.98
C SER A 15 33.49 -2.56 -32.81
N GLY A 16 32.47 -2.03 -33.50
CA GLY A 16 31.09 -2.54 -33.47
C GLY A 16 30.89 -3.88 -34.22
N PRO A 17 29.62 -4.32 -34.41
CA PRO A 17 28.75 -3.63 -35.38
C PRO A 17 27.30 -3.33 -34.92
N ASN A 18 26.59 -2.55 -35.74
CA ASN A 18 25.15 -2.31 -35.64
C ASN A 18 24.32 -3.49 -36.18
N LEU A 19 23.07 -3.60 -35.74
CA LEU A 19 21.94 -3.94 -36.60
C LEU A 19 20.73 -3.08 -36.25
N ASN A 20 20.14 -2.45 -37.27
CA ASN A 20 18.85 -1.78 -37.22
C ASN A 20 18.02 -2.23 -38.44
N GLU A 21 16.81 -2.70 -38.22
CA GLU A 21 15.74 -2.92 -39.21
C GLU A 21 14.47 -3.22 -38.37
N SER A 22 13.55 -2.28 -38.21
CA SER A 22 12.46 -1.92 -39.13
C SER A 22 11.31 -2.94 -39.14
N GLY A 23 10.18 -2.58 -38.52
CA GLY A 23 8.95 -3.36 -38.50
C GLY A 23 7.79 -2.51 -38.01
N ALA A 24 7.02 -1.97 -38.95
CA ALA A 24 5.72 -1.34 -38.69
C ALA A 24 4.59 -2.36 -38.97
N PHE A 25 3.33 -1.90 -38.94
CA PHE A 25 2.08 -2.69 -38.98
C PHE A 25 1.80 -3.47 -37.67
N ALA A 26 0.54 -3.63 -37.23
CA ALA A 26 -0.72 -3.00 -37.68
C ALA A 26 -1.67 -2.82 -36.48
N ALA A 27 -2.74 -2.03 -36.67
CA ALA A 27 -3.80 -1.86 -35.67
C ALA A 27 -5.12 -2.43 -36.20
N GLU A 28 -5.48 -3.61 -35.71
CA GLU A 28 -6.79 -4.24 -35.87
C GLU A 28 -7.19 -4.89 -34.53
N GLY A 29 -8.47 -5.01 -34.17
CA GLY A 29 -9.64 -4.61 -34.96
C GLY A 29 -10.85 -5.53 -34.85
N LEU A 30 -11.01 -6.32 -33.77
CA LEU A 30 -12.26 -7.03 -33.47
C LEU A 30 -12.68 -6.70 -32.03
N ALA A 31 -13.84 -6.08 -31.77
CA ALA A 31 -15.22 -6.40 -32.18
C ALA A 31 -15.88 -7.43 -31.26
N SER A 32 -17.01 -7.01 -30.70
CA SER A 32 -17.93 -7.77 -29.88
C SER A 32 -18.45 -9.04 -30.56
N ASN A 33 -18.69 -10.08 -29.79
CA ASN A 33 -19.83 -10.97 -30.02
C ASN A 33 -20.50 -11.26 -28.69
N GLU A 34 -21.66 -10.64 -28.48
CA GLU A 34 -22.67 -11.15 -27.57
C GLU A 34 -23.24 -12.45 -28.16
N THR A 35 -23.68 -13.38 -27.33
CA THR A 35 -24.53 -14.48 -27.80
C THR A 35 -25.48 -14.86 -26.69
N GLU A 36 -26.75 -14.49 -26.88
CA GLU A 36 -27.84 -14.82 -25.98
C GLU A 36 -28.10 -16.34 -25.98
N LEU A 37 -28.58 -16.86 -24.86
CA LEU A 37 -29.42 -18.05 -24.87
C LEU A 37 -30.50 -17.90 -23.79
N SER A 38 -31.77 -17.93 -24.20
CA SER A 38 -32.91 -17.47 -23.39
C SER A 38 -34.05 -18.48 -23.33
N ALA A 39 -34.81 -18.45 -22.21
CA ALA A 39 -36.01 -19.27 -21.93
C ALA A 39 -35.75 -20.81 -21.90
N ALA A 40 -36.63 -21.71 -21.44
CA ALA A 40 -37.97 -21.68 -20.81
C ALA A 40 -38.11 -22.98 -19.97
N ASN A 41 -38.95 -23.18 -18.94
CA ASN A 41 -39.87 -22.37 -18.10
C ASN A 41 -40.00 -23.18 -16.75
N ALA A 42 -40.95 -23.07 -15.81
CA ALA A 42 -42.28 -22.46 -15.74
C ALA A 42 -42.78 -22.20 -14.29
N ALA A 43 -43.97 -21.61 -14.24
CA ALA A 43 -44.95 -21.44 -13.15
C ALA A 43 -44.93 -22.33 -11.88
N GLY A 44 -45.33 -21.74 -10.75
CA GLY A 44 -45.56 -22.41 -9.47
C GLY A 44 -46.06 -21.47 -8.37
N GLU A 45 -47.14 -20.72 -8.60
CA GLU A 45 -47.69 -19.78 -7.61
C GLU A 45 -48.47 -20.48 -6.49
N THR A 46 -48.33 -20.01 -5.25
CA THR A 46 -49.43 -19.93 -4.27
C THR A 46 -49.07 -18.93 -3.16
N SER A 47 -50.07 -18.24 -2.62
CA SER A 47 -49.87 -17.06 -1.78
C SER A 47 -50.14 -17.32 -0.28
N SER A 48 -49.46 -16.55 0.56
CA SER A 48 -50.01 -16.05 1.83
C SER A 48 -49.29 -14.74 2.20
N ALA A 49 -49.96 -13.85 2.91
CA ALA A 49 -49.45 -12.52 3.24
C ALA A 49 -49.02 -12.44 4.71
N ALA A 50 -47.96 -11.67 4.99
CA ALA A 50 -47.61 -11.16 6.31
C ALA A 50 -46.84 -9.84 6.15
N GLU A 51 -47.02 -8.91 7.08
CA GLU A 51 -46.48 -7.55 6.97
C GLU A 51 -44.96 -7.47 7.11
N SER A 52 -44.36 -6.48 6.44
CA SER A 52 -42.94 -6.17 6.51
C SER A 52 -42.57 -5.53 7.86
N THR A 53 -42.34 -6.35 8.89
CA THR A 53 -41.66 -5.89 10.11
C THR A 53 -40.21 -5.55 9.80
N ALA A 54 -39.75 -4.38 10.27
CA ALA A 54 -38.39 -3.91 10.03
C ALA A 54 -37.38 -4.72 10.85
N ALA A 55 -36.81 -5.76 10.25
CA ALA A 55 -35.77 -6.58 10.88
C ALA A 55 -34.54 -5.70 11.22
N GLN A 56 -34.32 -5.49 12.51
CA GLN A 56 -33.17 -4.74 13.01
C GLN A 56 -31.87 -5.46 12.64
N MET A 57 -30.84 -4.69 12.29
CA MET A 57 -29.50 -5.23 12.05
C MET A 57 -29.01 -5.93 13.33
N PRO A 58 -28.46 -7.16 13.26
CA PRO A 58 -27.86 -7.78 14.42
C PRO A 58 -26.69 -6.93 14.92
N ASP A 59 -26.59 -6.78 16.24
CA ASP A 59 -25.64 -5.88 16.88
C ASP A 59 -24.18 -6.16 16.46
N ALA A 60 -23.37 -5.09 16.49
CA ALA A 60 -21.94 -5.20 16.25
C ALA A 60 -21.32 -6.21 17.24
N PRO A 61 -20.39 -7.08 16.80
CA PRO A 61 -19.74 -8.03 17.70
C PRO A 61 -19.07 -7.25 18.85
N PRO A 62 -19.22 -7.72 20.11
CA PRO A 62 -18.85 -6.94 21.28
C PRO A 62 -17.37 -6.56 21.25
N GLU A 63 -17.06 -5.34 21.70
CA GLU A 63 -15.68 -4.87 21.81
C GLU A 63 -14.88 -5.86 22.65
N ALA A 64 -13.81 -6.41 22.07
CA ALA A 64 -12.96 -7.36 22.77
C ALA A 64 -12.41 -6.72 24.06
N GLU A 65 -12.75 -7.33 25.20
CA GLU A 65 -12.47 -6.77 26.52
C GLU A 65 -10.99 -6.42 26.66
N ARG A 66 -10.71 -5.22 27.21
CA ARG A 66 -9.34 -4.81 27.51
C ARG A 66 -8.74 -5.78 28.51
N PRO A 67 -7.62 -6.47 28.21
CA PRO A 67 -6.89 -7.20 29.24
C PRO A 67 -6.48 -6.22 30.34
N PRO A 68 -6.49 -6.63 31.62
CA PRO A 68 -6.24 -5.73 32.74
C PRO A 68 -4.86 -5.09 32.65
N ALA A 69 -4.77 -3.83 33.10
CA ALA A 69 -3.57 -3.00 33.01
C ALA A 69 -2.50 -3.36 34.07
N GLU A 70 -2.14 -4.65 34.15
CA GLU A 70 -1.18 -5.20 35.12
C GLU A 70 0.07 -5.77 34.45
N ALA A 71 0.71 -4.93 33.62
CA ALA A 71 2.13 -5.03 33.33
C ALA A 71 2.69 -3.61 33.16
N GLY A 72 3.72 -3.24 33.92
CA GLY A 72 4.43 -1.96 33.79
C GLY A 72 5.32 -1.87 32.54
N GLY A 73 4.87 -2.47 31.43
CA GLY A 73 5.61 -2.60 30.20
C GLY A 73 5.55 -1.35 29.34
N LYS A 74 6.68 -0.98 28.74
CA LYS A 74 6.75 0.09 27.76
C LYS A 74 6.08 -0.36 26.45
N MET A 75 5.31 0.51 25.81
CA MET A 75 4.78 0.25 24.47
C MET A 75 5.94 0.33 23.45
N ILE A 76 6.07 -0.68 22.60
CA ILE A 76 7.11 -0.77 21.58
C ILE A 76 6.52 -1.16 20.20
N ALA A 77 7.27 -0.91 19.14
CA ALA A 77 7.00 -1.44 17.81
C ALA A 77 8.11 -2.43 17.41
N ILE A 78 7.72 -3.63 16.98
CA ILE A 78 8.63 -4.63 16.38
C ILE A 78 8.39 -4.76 14.87
N ARG A 79 9.37 -5.29 14.15
CA ARG A 79 9.24 -5.70 12.74
C ARG A 79 9.92 -7.05 12.49
N PHE A 80 9.26 -7.95 11.76
CA PHE A 80 9.86 -9.23 11.32
C PHE A 80 10.75 -9.11 10.07
N LYS A 81 10.74 -7.93 9.42
CA LYS A 81 11.54 -7.59 8.24
C LYS A 81 11.96 -6.13 8.34
N MET A 82 13.14 -5.76 7.83
CA MET A 82 13.66 -4.37 7.94
C MET A 82 12.68 -3.29 7.44
N MET A 83 11.92 -3.59 6.38
CA MET A 83 10.89 -2.71 5.80
C MET A 83 9.49 -3.33 5.87
N GLY A 84 9.23 -4.15 6.90
CA GLY A 84 7.94 -4.83 7.11
C GLY A 84 6.89 -3.95 7.80
N GLU A 85 5.77 -4.58 8.14
CA GLU A 85 4.80 -3.99 9.06
C GLU A 85 5.39 -3.81 10.47
N PHE A 86 4.96 -2.74 11.13
CA PHE A 86 5.16 -2.56 12.56
C PHE A 86 4.03 -3.26 13.31
N TYR A 87 4.40 -4.08 14.29
CA TYR A 87 3.46 -4.68 15.24
C TYR A 87 3.69 -4.04 16.60
N TYR A 88 2.62 -3.52 17.20
CA TYR A 88 2.64 -2.85 18.49
C TYR A 88 2.28 -3.83 19.60
N LEU A 89 3.06 -3.83 20.67
CA LEU A 89 2.90 -4.65 21.88
C LEU A 89 3.67 -4.03 23.05
N TYR A 90 3.50 -4.60 24.24
CA TYR A 90 4.27 -4.23 25.42
C TYR A 90 5.59 -5.01 25.51
N ASP A 91 6.64 -4.33 25.98
CA ASP A 91 7.86 -4.93 26.51
C ASP A 91 7.58 -5.49 27.92
N ASP A 92 7.72 -6.80 28.12
CA ASP A 92 7.57 -7.51 29.41
C ASP A 92 8.72 -7.20 30.42
N GLY A 93 9.06 -5.92 30.59
CA GLY A 93 10.10 -5.45 31.49
C GLY A 93 11.54 -5.75 31.03
N LEU A 94 11.77 -6.13 29.77
CA LEU A 94 13.11 -6.47 29.26
C LEU A 94 13.96 -5.24 28.93
N ASN A 95 13.38 -4.03 29.01
CA ASN A 95 14.00 -2.72 28.77
C ASN A 95 14.79 -2.68 27.45
N LEU A 96 14.08 -3.01 26.37
CA LEU A 96 14.63 -3.21 25.04
C LEU A 96 15.03 -1.89 24.38
N LYS A 97 16.07 -1.94 23.53
CA LYS A 97 16.53 -0.78 22.74
C LYS A 97 16.17 -0.94 21.26
N PRO A 98 15.99 0.16 20.51
CA PRO A 98 15.83 0.10 19.07
C PRO A 98 17.01 -0.66 18.41
N ARG A 99 16.69 -1.45 17.38
CA ARG A 99 17.58 -2.36 16.64
C ARG A 99 18.06 -3.60 17.41
N GLU A 100 17.66 -3.81 18.67
CA GLU A 100 17.85 -5.12 19.32
C GLU A 100 16.99 -6.19 18.64
N LYS A 101 17.51 -7.43 18.56
CA LYS A 101 16.74 -8.59 18.07
C LYS A 101 16.09 -9.34 19.23
N VAL A 102 14.84 -9.75 19.06
CA VAL A 102 14.03 -10.47 20.04
C VAL A 102 13.37 -11.70 19.42
N ILE A 103 13.19 -12.75 20.24
CA ILE A 103 12.39 -13.92 19.88
C ILE A 103 10.95 -13.64 20.30
N VAL A 104 10.03 -13.71 19.35
CA VAL A 104 8.60 -13.40 19.54
C VAL A 104 7.77 -14.66 19.32
N LYS A 105 6.87 -14.94 20.25
CA LYS A 105 5.79 -15.91 20.05
C LYS A 105 4.81 -15.30 19.04
N ILE A 106 4.57 -16.02 17.95
CA ILE A 106 3.50 -15.72 17.01
C ILE A 106 2.33 -16.69 17.26
N SER A 107 1.17 -16.40 16.70
CA SER A 107 -0.04 -17.27 16.72
C SER A 107 0.18 -18.74 16.34
N LYS A 108 1.33 -19.04 15.70
CA LYS A 108 1.55 -20.22 14.88
C LYS A 108 3.00 -20.75 14.90
N GLY A 109 3.76 -20.40 15.95
CA GLY A 109 5.17 -20.78 16.15
C GLY A 109 5.95 -19.74 16.96
N LYS A 110 7.27 -19.71 16.80
CA LYS A 110 8.16 -18.61 17.20
C LYS A 110 8.83 -18.01 15.97
N ASP A 111 9.03 -16.70 15.98
CA ASP A 111 9.79 -16.01 14.93
C ASP A 111 10.73 -14.94 15.50
N LEU A 112 11.66 -14.47 14.66
CA LEU A 112 12.67 -13.48 15.00
C LEU A 112 12.21 -12.07 14.56
N ALA A 113 12.17 -11.12 15.49
CA ALA A 113 11.87 -9.72 15.19
C ALA A 113 13.02 -8.78 15.59
N GLU A 114 13.03 -7.61 14.98
CA GLU A 114 13.85 -6.46 15.36
C GLU A 114 12.94 -5.42 16.04
N VAL A 115 13.39 -4.84 17.16
CA VAL A 115 12.72 -3.71 17.80
C VAL A 115 12.92 -2.47 16.94
N ALA A 116 11.85 -1.92 16.36
CA ALA A 116 11.92 -0.76 15.48
C ALA A 116 11.87 0.56 16.26
N MET A 117 10.98 0.65 17.27
CA MET A 117 10.78 1.84 18.11
C MET A 117 10.47 1.41 19.55
N CYS A 118 10.92 2.20 20.52
CA CYS A 118 10.60 2.05 21.94
C CYS A 118 9.89 3.31 22.45
N ASP A 119 9.35 3.25 23.67
CA ASP A 119 8.78 4.41 24.38
C ASP A 119 7.65 5.10 23.61
N LEU A 120 6.76 4.30 22.99
CA LEU A 120 5.55 4.78 22.31
C LEU A 120 4.46 5.16 23.33
N SER A 121 3.47 5.94 22.89
CA SER A 121 2.33 6.31 23.73
C SER A 121 1.44 5.09 24.05
N PRO A 122 0.88 5.00 25.28
CA PRO A 122 0.04 3.88 25.70
C PRO A 122 -1.28 3.77 24.93
N ASP A 123 -1.71 4.85 24.27
CA ASP A 123 -2.92 4.89 23.43
C ASP A 123 -2.79 4.06 22.12
N THR A 124 -1.58 3.58 21.82
CA THR A 124 -1.30 2.75 20.63
C THR A 124 -1.99 1.39 20.76
N LYS A 125 -2.89 1.07 19.84
CA LYS A 125 -3.59 -0.24 19.84
C LYS A 125 -2.63 -1.39 19.52
N ILE A 126 -2.62 -2.42 20.37
CA ILE A 126 -1.90 -3.69 20.15
C ILE A 126 -2.33 -4.29 18.81
N SER A 127 -1.36 -4.77 18.01
CA SER A 127 -1.65 -5.25 16.64
C SER A 127 -2.25 -6.66 16.57
N ASP A 128 -1.82 -7.57 17.45
CA ASP A 128 -2.32 -8.94 17.57
C ASP A 128 -2.10 -9.41 19.02
N PRO A 129 -3.14 -9.72 19.81
CA PRO A 129 -3.00 -10.21 21.19
C PRO A 129 -2.22 -11.53 21.34
N GLN A 130 -1.97 -12.26 20.24
CA GLN A 130 -1.18 -13.49 20.25
C GLN A 130 0.34 -13.23 20.07
N LEU A 131 0.74 -12.00 19.74
CA LEU A 131 2.13 -11.58 19.69
C LEU A 131 2.65 -11.27 21.10
N LYS A 132 3.68 -12.00 21.54
CA LYS A 132 4.36 -11.75 22.82
C LYS A 132 5.86 -11.97 22.70
N ILE A 133 6.67 -11.07 23.24
CA ILE A 133 8.12 -11.30 23.34
C ILE A 133 8.38 -12.43 24.33
N LEU A 134 9.30 -13.32 23.98
CA LEU A 134 9.74 -14.40 24.86
C LEU A 134 11.07 -14.07 25.55
N ARG A 135 11.99 -13.43 24.83
CA ARG A 135 13.32 -12.99 25.33
C ARG A 135 14.12 -12.25 24.25
N ARG A 136 15.21 -11.60 24.68
CA ARG A 136 16.34 -11.21 23.82
C ARG A 136 16.97 -12.43 23.13
N VAL A 137 17.57 -12.19 21.97
CA VAL A 137 18.28 -13.18 21.14
C VAL A 137 19.67 -13.49 21.72
N ASN A 138 20.13 -14.74 21.56
CA ASN A 138 21.48 -15.19 21.91
C ASN A 138 22.25 -15.73 20.68
N ASP A 139 23.52 -16.07 20.85
CA ASP A 139 24.38 -16.50 19.73
C ASP A 139 23.94 -17.83 19.09
N SER A 140 23.32 -18.72 19.87
CA SER A 140 22.73 -19.97 19.35
C SER A 140 21.52 -19.70 18.46
N ASP A 141 20.73 -18.66 18.78
CA ASP A 141 19.64 -18.18 17.93
C ASP A 141 20.16 -17.50 16.65
N LEU A 142 21.26 -16.76 16.72
CA LEU A 142 21.88 -16.17 15.53
C LEU A 142 22.40 -17.27 14.57
N ALA A 143 23.08 -18.28 15.12
CA ALA A 143 23.46 -19.46 14.37
C ALA A 143 22.24 -20.26 13.85
N GLN A 144 21.10 -20.25 14.56
CA GLN A 144 19.85 -20.83 14.08
C GLN A 144 19.24 -20.01 12.93
N GLN A 145 19.29 -18.67 12.99
CA GLN A 145 18.88 -17.79 11.90
C GLN A 145 19.68 -18.10 10.62
N GLU A 146 21.00 -18.30 10.74
CA GLU A 146 21.87 -18.64 9.62
C GLU A 146 21.59 -20.06 9.07
N ARG A 147 21.43 -21.07 9.94
CA ARG A 147 20.98 -22.41 9.52
C ARG A 147 19.63 -22.39 8.82
N ASN A 148 18.70 -21.52 9.24
CA ASN A 148 17.43 -21.33 8.55
C ASN A 148 17.63 -20.70 7.17
N ALA A 149 18.46 -19.65 7.06
CA ALA A 149 18.79 -19.01 5.79
C ALA A 149 19.51 -19.93 4.79
N HIS A 150 20.26 -20.94 5.26
CA HIS A 150 20.78 -22.01 4.39
C HIS A 150 19.65 -22.90 3.86
N ARG A 151 18.82 -23.45 4.78
CA ARG A 151 17.70 -24.33 4.42
C ARG A 151 16.66 -23.67 3.52
N GLU A 152 16.48 -22.35 3.62
CA GLU A 152 15.65 -21.57 2.68
C GLU A 152 16.18 -21.61 1.24
N LYS A 153 17.50 -21.52 1.03
CA LYS A 153 18.12 -21.58 -0.31
C LYS A 153 17.97 -22.99 -0.91
N GLU A 154 18.22 -24.01 -0.11
CA GLU A 154 18.04 -25.42 -0.51
C GLU A 154 16.58 -25.70 -0.87
N ALA A 155 15.64 -25.29 -0.01
CA ALA A 155 14.21 -25.44 -0.25
C ALA A 155 13.72 -24.67 -1.47
N PHE A 156 14.28 -23.50 -1.76
CA PHE A 156 13.99 -22.74 -2.98
C PHE A 156 14.43 -23.52 -4.23
N GLY A 157 15.67 -24.03 -4.28
CA GLY A 157 16.19 -24.78 -5.43
C GLY A 157 15.43 -26.09 -5.69
N ILE A 158 15.12 -26.84 -4.62
CA ILE A 158 14.29 -28.05 -4.69
C ILE A 158 12.89 -27.71 -5.22
N CYS A 159 12.23 -26.70 -4.65
CA CYS A 159 10.87 -26.32 -5.05
C CYS A 159 10.81 -25.81 -6.50
N LEU A 160 11.77 -25.01 -6.95
CA LEU A 160 11.90 -24.58 -8.35
C LEU A 160 12.02 -25.77 -9.29
N THR A 161 12.76 -26.82 -8.90
CA THR A 161 12.90 -28.06 -9.68
C THR A 161 11.58 -28.83 -9.74
N LYS A 162 10.83 -28.91 -8.63
CA LYS A 162 9.49 -29.54 -8.60
C LYS A 162 8.46 -28.77 -9.43
N ILE A 163 8.47 -27.44 -9.39
CA ILE A 163 7.58 -26.57 -10.18
C ILE A 163 7.82 -26.81 -11.68
N LYS A 164 9.08 -26.85 -12.14
CA LYS A 164 9.43 -27.18 -13.52
C LYS A 164 8.95 -28.57 -13.93
N LYS A 165 9.24 -29.60 -13.12
CA LYS A 165 8.83 -31.00 -13.37
C LYS A 165 7.31 -31.19 -13.45
N LEU A 166 6.54 -30.37 -12.74
CA LEU A 166 5.07 -30.44 -12.69
C LEU A 166 4.38 -29.41 -13.61
N GLU A 167 5.16 -28.67 -14.42
CA GLU A 167 4.70 -27.70 -15.43
C GLU A 167 3.67 -26.68 -14.88
N LEU A 168 3.84 -26.29 -13.61
CA LEU A 168 2.89 -25.42 -12.93
C LEU A 168 3.08 -23.96 -13.37
N PRO A 169 2.01 -23.24 -13.79
CA PRO A 169 2.10 -21.84 -14.24
C PRO A 169 2.25 -20.88 -13.05
N MET A 170 3.40 -20.95 -12.38
CA MET A 170 3.74 -20.18 -11.18
C MET A 170 5.23 -19.83 -11.13
N LYS A 171 5.53 -18.63 -10.62
CA LYS A 171 6.89 -18.15 -10.36
C LYS A 171 7.14 -18.17 -8.85
N LEU A 172 8.09 -18.98 -8.38
CA LEU A 172 8.56 -18.94 -7.00
C LEU A 172 9.34 -17.63 -6.76
N LEU A 173 9.00 -16.91 -5.68
CA LEU A 173 9.60 -15.61 -5.35
C LEU A 173 10.53 -15.69 -4.14
N ALA A 174 10.12 -16.41 -3.09
CA ALA A 174 10.92 -16.60 -1.88
C ALA A 174 10.49 -17.86 -1.12
N VAL A 175 11.37 -18.36 -0.26
CA VAL A 175 11.05 -19.35 0.77
C VAL A 175 11.45 -18.78 2.12
N LYS A 176 10.62 -18.99 3.15
CA LYS A 176 10.91 -18.63 4.54
C LYS A 176 10.68 -19.83 5.44
N TYR A 177 11.61 -20.09 6.36
CA TYR A 177 11.33 -20.93 7.53
C TYR A 177 10.86 -20.05 8.68
N THR A 178 9.96 -20.54 9.54
CA THR A 178 9.79 -19.95 10.89
C THR A 178 11.08 -20.14 11.68
N PHE A 179 11.38 -19.25 12.64
CA PHE A 179 12.60 -19.35 13.45
C PHE A 179 12.79 -20.73 14.11
N ASP A 180 11.70 -21.28 14.66
CA ASP A 180 11.66 -22.63 15.26
C ASP A 180 11.75 -23.80 14.25
N GLY A 181 11.68 -23.53 12.96
CA GLY A 181 11.69 -24.53 11.89
C GLY A 181 10.43 -25.40 11.81
N SER A 182 9.35 -25.05 12.51
CA SER A 182 8.07 -25.79 12.50
C SER A 182 7.31 -25.65 11.16
N ARG A 183 7.59 -24.61 10.38
CA ARG A 183 6.96 -24.35 9.08
C ARG A 183 7.93 -23.83 8.02
N ILE A 184 7.62 -24.17 6.77
CA ILE A 184 8.17 -23.56 5.57
C ILE A 184 7.04 -22.87 4.81
N THR A 185 7.20 -21.58 4.53
CA THR A 185 6.27 -20.80 3.69
C THR A 185 6.93 -20.51 2.34
N PHE A 186 6.32 -21.03 1.28
CA PHE A 186 6.73 -20.83 -0.11
C PHE A 186 5.89 -19.70 -0.71
N TYR A 187 6.54 -18.59 -1.04
CA TYR A 187 5.91 -17.41 -1.63
C TYR A 187 6.00 -17.45 -3.15
N PHE A 188 4.88 -17.30 -3.85
CA PHE A 188 4.81 -17.41 -5.31
C PHE A 188 3.89 -16.36 -5.94
N LYS A 189 4.10 -16.13 -7.24
CA LYS A 189 3.17 -15.40 -8.11
C LYS A 189 2.58 -16.36 -9.13
N ALA A 190 1.30 -16.20 -9.41
CA ALA A 190 0.57 -16.86 -10.49
C ALA A 190 -0.54 -15.92 -10.96
N GLU A 191 -0.87 -15.97 -12.25
CA GLU A 191 -1.92 -15.15 -12.88
C GLU A 191 -3.26 -15.89 -12.89
N SER A 192 -3.22 -17.21 -13.04
CA SER A 192 -4.37 -18.12 -12.99
C SER A 192 -4.34 -19.02 -11.74
N LYS A 193 -5.41 -19.80 -11.54
CA LYS A 193 -5.57 -20.72 -10.40
C LYS A 193 -4.76 -22.01 -10.61
N VAL A 194 -3.75 -22.23 -9.78
CA VAL A 194 -2.82 -23.38 -9.86
C VAL A 194 -3.29 -24.54 -8.97
N ASP A 195 -3.35 -25.78 -9.49
CA ASP A 195 -3.50 -26.98 -8.64
C ASP A 195 -2.15 -27.43 -8.05
N PHE A 196 -1.88 -26.96 -6.84
CA PHE A 196 -0.67 -27.30 -6.08
C PHE A 196 -0.74 -28.65 -5.35
N ARG A 197 -1.82 -29.46 -5.45
CA ARG A 197 -1.97 -30.72 -4.69
C ARG A 197 -0.82 -31.71 -4.94
N LYS A 198 -0.32 -31.81 -6.19
CA LYS A 198 0.84 -32.65 -6.53
C LYS A 198 2.14 -32.08 -5.93
N LEU A 199 2.35 -30.77 -6.05
CA LEU A 199 3.52 -30.08 -5.52
C LEU A 199 3.63 -30.22 -4.00
N VAL A 200 2.53 -30.02 -3.26
CA VAL A 200 2.52 -30.16 -1.79
C VAL A 200 2.93 -31.57 -1.36
N ARG A 201 2.54 -32.63 -2.09
CA ARG A 201 2.99 -34.01 -1.81
C ARG A 201 4.48 -34.20 -2.09
N GLU A 202 4.97 -33.77 -3.25
CA GLU A 202 6.40 -33.89 -3.59
C GLU A 202 7.30 -33.05 -2.67
N LEU A 203 6.82 -31.91 -2.16
CA LEU A 203 7.52 -31.11 -1.16
C LEU A 203 7.44 -31.77 0.23
N ALA A 204 6.28 -32.27 0.68
CA ALA A 204 6.12 -32.91 1.99
C ALA A 204 6.90 -34.23 2.14
N ALA A 205 7.15 -34.93 1.04
CA ALA A 205 8.02 -36.11 1.01
C ALA A 205 9.50 -35.76 1.25
N VAL A 206 9.93 -34.54 0.91
CA VAL A 206 11.31 -34.06 1.12
C VAL A 206 11.44 -33.32 2.46
N PHE A 207 10.52 -32.40 2.74
CA PHE A 207 10.53 -31.57 3.93
C PHE A 207 9.60 -32.15 5.00
N ARG A 208 10.19 -32.70 6.07
CA ARG A 208 9.48 -33.22 7.26
C ARG A 208 8.97 -32.08 8.16
N THR A 209 8.26 -31.12 7.57
CA THR A 209 7.92 -29.82 8.16
C THR A 209 6.57 -29.37 7.59
N ARG A 210 5.79 -28.56 8.33
CA ARG A 210 4.52 -28.04 7.80
C ARG A 210 4.80 -27.13 6.62
N ILE A 211 4.12 -27.35 5.50
CA ILE A 211 4.25 -26.54 4.27
C ILE A 211 3.06 -25.60 4.16
N GLU A 212 3.33 -24.35 3.84
CA GLU A 212 2.35 -23.32 3.52
C GLU A 212 2.72 -22.68 2.16
N LEU A 213 1.76 -22.58 1.25
CA LEU A 213 1.92 -21.92 -0.05
C LEU A 213 1.16 -20.60 -0.01
N ARG A 214 1.84 -19.49 -0.25
CA ARG A 214 1.24 -18.15 -0.18
C ARG A 214 1.45 -17.39 -1.49
N GLN A 215 0.34 -17.08 -2.16
CA GLN A 215 0.35 -16.19 -3.31
C GLN A 215 0.70 -14.76 -2.85
N ILE A 216 1.53 -14.09 -3.63
CA ILE A 216 1.96 -12.70 -3.45
C ILE A 216 1.25 -11.85 -4.50
N GLY A 217 0.63 -10.74 -4.06
CA GLY A 217 0.04 -9.75 -4.98
C GLY A 217 1.13 -8.89 -5.65
N PRO A 218 0.82 -8.18 -6.76
CA PRO A 218 1.83 -7.40 -7.48
C PRO A 218 2.45 -6.28 -6.63
N ARG A 219 1.70 -5.70 -5.68
CA ARG A 219 2.21 -4.72 -4.70
C ARG A 219 3.23 -5.35 -3.74
N ASP A 220 2.95 -6.56 -3.28
CA ASP A 220 3.80 -7.33 -2.37
C ASP A 220 5.08 -7.84 -3.09
N GLU A 221 5.01 -8.09 -4.40
CA GLU A 221 6.20 -8.38 -5.24
C GLU A 221 7.12 -7.14 -5.32
N THR A 222 6.57 -5.96 -5.59
CA THR A 222 7.32 -4.69 -5.58
C THR A 222 7.84 -4.31 -4.19
N GLU A 223 7.18 -4.70 -3.10
CA GLU A 223 7.72 -4.55 -1.75
C GLU A 223 8.92 -5.48 -1.51
N LEU A 224 8.81 -6.75 -1.93
CA LEU A 224 9.83 -7.77 -1.72
C LEU A 224 11.15 -7.46 -2.44
N PHE A 225 11.08 -6.96 -3.68
CA PHE A 225 12.25 -6.64 -4.50
C PHE A 225 12.66 -5.15 -4.46
N GLY A 226 11.74 -4.26 -4.06
CA GLY A 226 11.94 -2.81 -4.14
C GLY A 226 11.89 -2.27 -5.58
N GLY A 227 12.52 -1.11 -5.78
CA GLY A 227 12.57 -0.41 -7.07
C GLY A 227 12.47 1.11 -6.92
N LEU A 228 12.47 1.82 -8.06
CA LEU A 228 12.24 3.27 -8.12
C LEU A 228 10.85 3.55 -8.69
N GLY A 229 10.07 4.42 -8.03
CA GLY A 229 8.80 4.89 -8.55
C GLY A 229 8.99 5.92 -9.68
N VAL A 230 7.89 6.29 -10.35
CA VAL A 230 7.87 7.31 -11.43
C VAL A 230 8.42 8.68 -11.01
N CYS A 231 8.49 8.95 -9.70
CA CYS A 231 9.09 10.14 -9.10
C CYS A 231 10.61 10.04 -8.83
N GLY A 232 11.28 8.99 -9.33
CA GLY A 232 12.73 8.75 -9.16
C GLY A 232 13.17 8.30 -7.75
N ARG A 233 12.26 8.29 -6.77
CA ARG A 233 12.53 7.86 -5.38
C ARG A 233 12.24 6.36 -5.22
N ARG A 234 12.80 5.73 -4.16
CA ARG A 234 12.46 4.34 -3.79
C ARG A 234 10.95 4.17 -3.64
N VAL A 235 10.41 3.05 -4.15
CA VAL A 235 8.97 2.76 -4.10
C VAL A 235 8.43 2.78 -2.66
N CYS A 236 7.29 3.45 -2.48
CA CYS A 236 6.75 3.73 -1.15
C CYS A 236 6.57 2.45 -0.30
N CYS A 237 6.03 1.36 -0.86
CA CYS A 237 5.84 0.10 -0.13
C CYS A 237 7.14 -0.54 0.42
N ASN A 238 8.29 -0.28 -0.18
CA ASN A 238 9.59 -0.77 0.29
C ASN A 238 10.31 0.24 1.21
N TYR A 239 9.89 1.51 1.24
CA TYR A 239 10.56 2.58 1.99
C TYR A 239 9.77 3.08 3.22
N TRP A 240 8.43 3.05 3.17
CA TRP A 240 7.56 3.64 4.18
C TRP A 240 6.24 2.86 4.27
N CYS A 241 5.86 2.42 5.48
CA CYS A 241 4.93 1.30 5.67
C CYS A 241 3.43 1.66 5.52
N CYS A 242 3.01 2.02 4.31
CA CYS A 242 1.60 2.33 3.97
C CYS A 242 0.71 1.08 3.80
N ARG A 243 0.72 0.11 4.75
CA ARG A 243 -0.20 -1.06 4.69
C ARG A 243 -1.57 -0.84 5.37
N ALA A 244 -1.67 0.04 6.36
CA ALA A 244 -2.95 0.34 7.02
C ALA A 244 -3.88 1.15 6.11
N LYS A 245 -5.11 0.67 5.84
CA LYS A 245 -6.05 1.03 4.75
C LYS A 245 -5.66 0.50 3.36
N PRO A 246 -6.62 -0.02 2.55
CA PRO A 246 -6.37 -0.43 1.17
C PRO A 246 -6.01 0.79 0.29
N VAL A 247 -5.38 0.52 -0.87
CA VAL A 247 -5.26 1.54 -1.92
C VAL A 247 -6.66 1.91 -2.40
N ILE A 248 -6.86 3.21 -2.66
CA ILE A 248 -8.11 3.82 -3.15
C ILE A 248 -8.81 2.87 -4.14
N ASN A 249 -10.04 2.47 -3.81
CA ASN A 249 -10.90 1.83 -4.79
C ASN A 249 -11.31 2.91 -5.82
N ILE A 250 -10.88 2.75 -7.07
CA ILE A 250 -11.17 3.70 -8.16
C ILE A 250 -12.69 3.79 -8.37
N ASP A 251 -13.39 2.68 -8.17
CA ASP A 251 -14.84 2.55 -8.33
C ASP A 251 -15.64 3.15 -7.15
N ALA A 252 -14.97 3.69 -6.12
CA ALA A 252 -15.65 4.30 -4.98
C ALA A 252 -16.00 5.78 -5.27
N PRO A 253 -17.29 6.17 -5.26
CA PRO A 253 -17.75 7.49 -5.72
C PRO A 253 -17.39 8.66 -4.78
N LYS A 254 -16.79 8.38 -3.61
CA LYS A 254 -16.27 9.39 -2.68
C LYS A 254 -14.78 9.70 -2.87
N THR A 255 -14.17 9.17 -3.93
CA THR A 255 -12.75 9.42 -4.23
C THR A 255 -12.64 10.53 -5.28
N PRO A 256 -11.67 11.47 -5.17
CA PRO A 256 -11.46 12.52 -6.20
C PRO A 256 -11.09 11.97 -7.59
N PHE A 257 -10.99 10.65 -7.72
CA PHE A 257 -10.37 9.93 -8.82
C PHE A 257 -11.34 8.99 -9.55
N ALA A 258 -12.63 8.97 -9.20
CA ALA A 258 -13.64 8.17 -9.90
C ALA A 258 -13.73 8.50 -11.40
N ASN A 259 -13.39 9.74 -11.79
CA ASN A 259 -13.38 10.20 -13.19
C ASN A 259 -12.03 10.00 -13.91
N ILE A 260 -11.06 9.27 -13.34
CA ILE A 260 -9.68 9.14 -13.89
C ILE A 260 -9.54 8.07 -15.01
N GLN A 261 -10.60 7.87 -15.80
CA GLN A 261 -10.60 6.95 -16.95
C GLN A 261 -9.65 7.34 -18.11
N GLY A 262 -8.88 8.42 -17.98
CA GLY A 262 -7.93 8.90 -18.99
C GLY A 262 -6.47 9.09 -18.53
N MET A 263 -6.08 8.69 -17.32
CA MET A 263 -4.68 8.88 -16.89
C MET A 263 -3.70 7.91 -17.57
N THR A 264 -2.68 8.50 -18.21
CA THR A 264 -1.50 7.78 -18.71
C THR A 264 -0.74 7.01 -17.61
N ASN A 265 0.20 6.15 -18.03
CA ASN A 265 1.10 5.34 -17.18
C ASN A 265 1.74 6.08 -15.98
N LYS A 266 1.80 7.42 -16.00
CA LYS A 266 2.27 8.27 -14.89
C LYS A 266 1.50 8.08 -13.57
N ALA A 267 0.25 7.59 -13.61
CA ALA A 267 -0.61 7.39 -12.43
C ALA A 267 -0.46 6.03 -11.75
N LEU A 268 0.30 5.10 -12.35
CA LEU A 268 0.50 3.75 -11.84
C LEU A 268 1.89 3.63 -11.18
N GLY A 269 1.95 2.90 -10.06
CA GLY A 269 3.22 2.44 -9.50
C GLY A 269 3.77 1.23 -10.27
N LEU A 270 5.02 0.84 -9.99
CA LEU A 270 5.67 -0.36 -10.58
C LEU A 270 4.86 -1.66 -10.43
N CYS A 271 3.93 -1.72 -9.48
CA CYS A 271 3.02 -2.84 -9.25
C CYS A 271 1.72 -2.81 -10.10
N SER A 272 1.66 -1.97 -11.14
CA SER A 272 0.49 -1.72 -12.01
C SER A 272 -0.83 -1.43 -11.26
N ARG A 273 -0.71 -0.83 -10.07
CA ARG A 273 -1.82 -0.29 -9.25
C ARG A 273 -1.64 1.22 -9.07
N PRO A 274 -2.71 1.97 -8.74
CA PRO A 274 -2.63 3.40 -8.49
C PRO A 274 -1.52 3.78 -7.49
N LEU A 275 -0.88 4.92 -7.71
CA LEU A 275 0.19 5.41 -6.84
C LEU A 275 -0.27 5.53 -5.39
N CYS A 276 0.54 5.00 -4.46
CA CYS A 276 0.26 5.09 -3.02
C CYS A 276 0.21 6.54 -2.49
N CYS A 277 0.73 7.51 -3.25
CA CYS A 277 0.68 8.94 -2.93
C CYS A 277 -0.74 9.50 -2.98
N LEU A 278 -1.58 9.05 -3.93
CA LEU A 278 -2.95 9.53 -4.16
C LEU A 278 -3.83 9.46 -2.90
N ARG A 279 -3.51 8.55 -1.97
CA ARG A 279 -4.14 8.50 -0.64
C ARG A 279 -4.07 9.84 0.09
N TYR A 280 -2.93 10.51 0.08
CA TYR A 280 -2.70 11.75 0.81
C TYR A 280 -3.36 12.96 0.15
N GLU A 281 -3.78 12.84 -1.11
CA GLU A 281 -4.60 13.82 -1.81
C GLU A 281 -6.09 13.69 -1.47
N GLY A 282 -6.55 12.49 -1.04
CA GLY A 282 -7.96 12.22 -0.71
C GLY A 282 -8.29 12.12 0.79
N ASP A 283 -7.38 11.63 1.64
CA ASP A 283 -7.53 11.66 3.12
C ASP A 283 -7.29 13.08 3.69
N ALA A 284 -6.92 14.06 2.85
CA ALA A 284 -6.77 15.46 3.23
C ALA A 284 -8.12 16.17 3.29
N GLU A 285 -8.72 16.21 4.49
CA GLU A 285 -9.55 17.37 4.88
C GLU A 285 -8.74 18.63 4.54
N PRO A 286 -9.22 19.55 3.68
CA PRO A 286 -8.46 20.74 3.34
C PRO A 286 -8.27 21.56 4.61
N CYS A 287 -7.01 21.74 5.02
CA CYS A 287 -6.65 22.30 6.32
C CYS A 287 -7.24 23.69 6.56
N CYS A 288 -7.51 24.42 5.48
CA CYS A 288 -8.49 25.50 5.45
C CYS A 288 -9.65 25.07 4.53
N LYS A 289 -10.84 24.82 5.10
CA LYS A 289 -12.10 24.83 4.33
C LYS A 289 -12.44 26.29 4.00
N ILE A 290 -11.80 26.81 2.94
CA ILE A 290 -12.04 28.17 2.46
C ILE A 290 -13.45 28.20 1.84
N THR A 291 -14.44 28.61 2.63
CA THR A 291 -15.82 28.75 2.18
C THR A 291 -15.94 29.97 1.27
N VAL A 292 -15.77 29.75 -0.04
CA VAL A 292 -15.98 30.77 -1.07
C VAL A 292 -17.42 31.30 -0.97
N PRO A 293 -17.65 32.62 -0.87
CA PRO A 293 -18.99 33.18 -0.87
C PRO A 293 -19.73 32.87 -2.18
N ALA A 294 -21.02 32.54 -2.09
CA ALA A 294 -21.86 32.33 -3.27
C ALA A 294 -21.99 33.63 -4.09
N VAL A 295 -22.12 33.50 -5.41
CA VAL A 295 -22.40 34.61 -6.34
C VAL A 295 -23.62 35.43 -5.85
N ASN A 296 -23.55 36.76 -6.03
CA ASN A 296 -24.42 37.78 -5.45
C ASN A 296 -24.31 37.98 -3.92
N SER A 297 -23.33 37.37 -3.24
CA SER A 297 -22.98 37.78 -1.87
C SER A 297 -22.35 39.16 -1.84
N LYS A 298 -22.65 39.94 -0.79
CA LYS A 298 -21.87 41.12 -0.42
C LYS A 298 -20.54 40.70 0.21
N ILE A 299 -19.45 41.37 -0.13
CA ILE A 299 -18.10 41.09 0.35
C ILE A 299 -17.40 42.42 0.60
N SER A 300 -16.71 42.52 1.73
CA SER A 300 -15.69 43.56 1.97
C SER A 300 -14.35 43.01 1.51
N ILE A 301 -13.66 43.70 0.60
CA ILE A 301 -12.37 43.33 0.01
C ILE A 301 -11.45 44.55 0.12
N ASP A 302 -10.33 44.41 0.83
CA ASP A 302 -9.35 45.51 1.03
C ASP A 302 -10.01 46.82 1.49
N GLU A 303 -10.91 46.71 2.48
CA GLU A 303 -11.72 47.79 3.08
C GLU A 303 -12.81 48.41 2.16
N GLN A 304 -12.88 48.04 0.88
CA GLN A 304 -13.98 48.40 -0.03
C GLN A 304 -15.12 47.37 0.06
N ASN A 305 -16.37 47.81 -0.05
CA ASN A 305 -17.53 46.91 -0.11
C ASN A 305 -17.94 46.66 -1.57
N GLY A 306 -18.45 45.47 -1.89
CA GLY A 306 -18.93 45.16 -3.23
C GLY A 306 -19.76 43.88 -3.32
N VAL A 307 -20.26 43.60 -4.52
CA VAL A 307 -21.08 42.42 -4.85
C VAL A 307 -20.32 41.51 -5.80
N LEU A 308 -20.21 40.24 -5.42
CA LEU A 308 -19.55 39.19 -6.20
C LEU A 308 -20.42 38.78 -7.41
N LYS A 309 -20.04 39.20 -8.62
CA LYS A 309 -20.79 38.92 -9.87
C LYS A 309 -20.43 37.58 -10.50
N LEU A 310 -19.15 37.21 -10.48
CA LEU A 310 -18.65 36.01 -11.15
C LEU A 310 -17.59 35.32 -10.30
N VAL A 311 -17.66 33.98 -10.27
CA VAL A 311 -16.58 33.08 -9.86
C VAL A 311 -16.52 31.97 -10.90
N ASP A 312 -15.41 31.88 -11.64
CA ASP A 312 -15.12 30.75 -12.53
C ASP A 312 -13.79 30.11 -12.12
N GLU A 313 -13.90 28.96 -11.44
CA GLU A 313 -12.77 28.13 -10.99
C GLU A 313 -11.94 27.57 -12.16
N LYS A 314 -12.53 27.43 -13.35
CA LYS A 314 -11.88 26.84 -14.53
C LYS A 314 -11.19 27.89 -15.39
N ALA A 315 -11.75 29.10 -15.46
CA ALA A 315 -11.12 30.26 -16.09
C ALA A 315 -10.12 30.98 -15.15
N ASN A 316 -10.07 30.61 -13.87
CA ASN A 316 -9.29 31.27 -12.82
C ASN A 316 -9.64 32.78 -12.71
N GLN A 317 -10.93 33.11 -12.76
CA GLN A 317 -11.41 34.51 -12.80
C GLN A 317 -12.50 34.78 -11.74
N VAL A 318 -12.39 35.92 -11.07
CA VAL A 318 -13.37 36.45 -10.13
C VAL A 318 -13.64 37.93 -10.46
N SER A 319 -14.91 38.32 -10.47
CA SER A 319 -15.35 39.69 -10.77
C SER A 319 -16.23 40.24 -9.64
N ILE A 320 -15.84 41.38 -9.07
CA ILE A 320 -16.58 42.09 -8.01
C ILE A 320 -16.94 43.50 -8.51
N GLN A 321 -18.21 43.90 -8.37
CA GLN A 321 -18.61 45.31 -8.54
C GLN A 321 -18.50 46.01 -7.19
N ILE A 322 -17.82 47.16 -7.13
CA ILE A 322 -17.63 47.94 -5.91
C ILE A 322 -18.85 48.84 -5.63
N ASP A 323 -19.27 48.95 -4.38
CA ASP A 323 -20.34 49.85 -3.94
C ASP A 323 -19.85 51.31 -4.02
N GLY A 324 -20.24 52.05 -5.07
CA GLY A 324 -19.98 53.49 -5.23
C GLY A 324 -19.21 53.90 -6.50
N GLU A 325 -18.67 52.94 -7.25
CA GLU A 325 -17.99 53.15 -8.53
C GLU A 325 -18.54 52.18 -9.59
N ASP A 326 -18.72 52.64 -10.83
CA ASP A 326 -19.06 51.76 -11.98
C ASP A 326 -17.81 50.98 -12.48
N VAL A 327 -17.06 50.41 -11.54
CA VAL A 327 -15.79 49.70 -11.76
C VAL A 327 -15.96 48.23 -11.35
N GLU A 328 -15.69 47.33 -12.30
CA GLU A 328 -15.63 45.90 -12.04
C GLU A 328 -14.18 45.48 -11.77
N LEU A 329 -13.88 45.22 -10.50
CA LEU A 329 -12.59 44.74 -10.07
C LEU A 329 -12.49 43.24 -10.38
N ASN A 330 -11.68 42.95 -11.40
CA ASN A 330 -11.37 41.59 -11.85
C ASN A 330 -10.04 41.14 -11.24
N MET A 331 -10.01 39.93 -10.67
CA MET A 331 -8.80 39.30 -10.12
C MET A 331 -8.78 37.80 -10.43
N SER A 332 -7.65 37.13 -10.20
CA SER A 332 -7.62 35.66 -10.30
C SER A 332 -8.38 35.01 -9.16
N TYR A 333 -8.83 33.77 -9.36
CA TYR A 333 -9.45 32.97 -8.30
C TYR A 333 -8.43 32.61 -7.21
N GLU A 334 -7.16 32.42 -7.58
CA GLU A 334 -6.05 32.21 -6.63
C GLU A 334 -5.81 33.44 -5.73
N ASP A 335 -5.76 34.66 -6.30
CA ASP A 335 -5.65 35.91 -5.53
C ASP A 335 -6.85 36.12 -4.59
N PHE A 336 -8.06 35.78 -5.05
CA PHE A 336 -9.28 35.88 -4.25
C PHE A 336 -9.25 34.93 -3.05
N LEU A 337 -8.84 33.66 -3.25
CA LEU A 337 -8.65 32.70 -2.16
C LEU A 337 -7.56 33.15 -1.16
N LEU A 338 -6.47 33.76 -1.65
CA LEU A 338 -5.45 34.35 -0.79
C LEU A 338 -6.03 35.49 0.06
N LYS A 339 -6.77 36.43 -0.53
CA LYS A 339 -7.41 37.53 0.23
C LYS A 339 -8.44 37.03 1.25
N ILE A 340 -9.18 35.96 0.96
CA ILE A 340 -10.07 35.32 1.95
C ILE A 340 -9.26 34.73 3.10
N THR A 341 -8.16 34.04 2.80
CA THR A 341 -7.28 33.38 3.79
C THR A 341 -6.57 34.39 4.69
N GLU A 342 -6.11 35.51 4.13
CA GLU A 342 -5.57 36.66 4.88
C GLU A 342 -6.65 37.46 5.63
N GLY A 343 -7.94 37.13 5.44
CA GLY A 343 -9.06 37.84 6.04
C GLY A 343 -9.29 39.25 5.50
N LYS A 344 -8.68 39.60 4.37
CA LYS A 344 -8.89 40.88 3.64
C LYS A 344 -10.16 40.86 2.79
N ALA A 345 -10.59 39.67 2.35
CA ALA A 345 -11.88 39.45 1.72
C ALA A 345 -12.81 38.68 2.69
N LYS A 346 -13.93 39.28 3.09
CA LYS A 346 -14.91 38.67 4.01
C LYS A 346 -16.34 38.96 3.55
N LYS A 347 -17.22 37.94 3.63
CA LYS A 347 -18.66 38.13 3.40
C LYS A 347 -19.27 39.06 4.46
N ILE A 348 -20.18 39.92 4.01
CA ILE A 348 -21.04 40.81 4.82
C ILE A 348 -22.46 40.24 4.84
#